data_AF-A0A103YI43-F1
#
_entry.id   AF-A0A103YI43-F1
#
_cell.length_a   1.000
_cell.length_b   1.000
_cell.length_c   1.000
_cell.angle_alpha   90.00
_cell.angle_beta   90.00
_cell.angle_gamma   90.00
#
_symmetry.space_group_name_H-M   'P 1'
#
loop_
_entity.id
_entity.type
_entity.pdbx_description
1 polymer ?
#
loop_
_entity_poly.entity_id
_entity_poly.type
_entity_poly.pdbx_seq_one_letter_code
_entity_poly.pdbx_strand_id
1 'polypeptide(L)'
;MAAVADIVRTTLGPRSMLKMILDALGGIAVTNDGNAILRELDIAHPAAKSMIELSRTQDEEVGDGTTSVIILAGEMLHVAEAFIDKNYHPTVICQAYNKALEDALAVLDKISMSINVNDRSMMLGTVKSCLGTKFTSQFGDLIADLALDATTMVGVDGGKGSRDVDIKKYIKVEKVPGGQLEDSQVLKGVMINKDVIAPGKMRRKIVNPRIVLLDCPLEYKKGENQTNAELVREEDWLVLLKMEEEYIENLCAQILKFKPDLVITEKGLSDLACHYLSKGGVSAIRRLRKTDNNRIAKACGAVIVNRPDELQESDVGTKAGLFEVKKIGDEFFAYIVECQDPKACTVLLRGPSKDLLNEVERNLQWPYEAAAVAFEAIPRTLAQNCGINVIRTMTALQGKARNLLHAKCDNAWIGIDGNSGEIADMKEQKIWDAYNVKAQTFKTAIEAACMLLRIDDIVSGIKKRQAPQANESSKPTIEREGDADNERMIPE
;
A
#
# COMPACT_ATOMS: atom_id res chain seq x y z
N MET A 1 21.25 -1.50 -12.82
CA MET A 1 19.80 -1.23 -12.76
C MET A 1 19.13 -1.42 -14.12
N ALA A 2 19.58 -0.74 -15.18
CA ALA A 2 19.11 -0.96 -16.57
C ALA A 2 18.97 -2.46 -16.94
N ALA A 3 19.96 -3.29 -16.58
CA ALA A 3 19.92 -4.74 -16.81
C ALA A 3 18.63 -5.47 -16.36
N VAL A 4 17.99 -5.07 -15.25
CA VAL A 4 16.72 -5.69 -14.80
C VAL A 4 15.56 -5.24 -15.69
N ALA A 5 15.55 -3.96 -16.07
CA ALA A 5 14.58 -3.41 -17.01
C ALA A 5 14.74 -4.01 -18.41
N ASP A 6 15.96 -4.22 -18.90
CA ASP A 6 16.24 -4.83 -20.20
C ASP A 6 15.80 -6.30 -20.27
N ILE A 7 15.93 -7.06 -19.17
CA ILE A 7 15.40 -8.43 -19.08
C ILE A 7 13.88 -8.41 -19.32
N VAL A 8 13.12 -7.57 -18.63
CA VAL A 8 11.64 -7.53 -18.74
C VAL A 8 11.11 -6.66 -19.90
N ARG A 9 11.94 -5.83 -20.54
CA ARG A 9 11.58 -4.97 -21.69
C ARG A 9 10.90 -5.76 -22.81
N THR A 10 11.39 -6.97 -23.05
CA THR A 10 10.88 -7.90 -24.09
C THR A 10 9.60 -8.65 -23.69
N THR A 11 9.09 -8.47 -22.47
CA THR A 11 7.81 -9.06 -22.00
C THR A 11 6.66 -8.06 -22.01
N LEU A 12 6.87 -6.84 -22.50
CA LEU A 12 5.84 -5.81 -22.59
C LEU A 12 5.00 -5.95 -23.88
N GLY A 13 3.67 -5.97 -23.72
CA GLY A 13 2.70 -5.91 -24.82
C GLY A 13 2.18 -7.29 -25.30
N PRO A 14 1.25 -7.30 -26.29
CA PRO A 14 0.64 -8.53 -26.79
C PRO A 14 1.63 -9.40 -27.59
N ARG A 15 2.62 -8.79 -28.24
CA ARG A 15 3.78 -9.48 -28.86
C ARG A 15 4.96 -9.63 -27.90
N SER A 16 4.67 -9.93 -26.63
CA SER A 16 5.67 -10.25 -25.63
C SER A 16 6.36 -11.58 -25.93
N MET A 17 7.67 -11.64 -25.72
CA MET A 17 8.45 -12.88 -25.89
C MET A 17 8.44 -13.68 -24.59
N LEU A 18 8.07 -14.96 -24.68
CA LEU A 18 8.17 -15.92 -23.58
C LEU A 18 9.62 -16.05 -23.11
N LYS A 19 9.80 -16.17 -21.79
CA LYS A 19 11.07 -16.49 -21.15
C LYS A 19 11.04 -17.90 -20.60
N MET A 20 12.13 -18.62 -20.82
CA MET A 20 12.42 -19.87 -20.14
C MET A 20 13.34 -19.57 -18.96
N ILE A 21 12.90 -19.95 -17.76
CA ILE A 21 13.64 -19.82 -16.51
C ILE A 21 13.99 -21.25 -16.08
N LEU A 22 15.26 -21.45 -15.73
CA LEU A 22 15.77 -22.71 -15.20
C LEU A 22 16.09 -22.50 -13.72
N ASP A 23 15.36 -23.19 -12.84
CA ASP A 23 15.66 -23.27 -11.42
C ASP A 23 16.92 -24.12 -11.16
N ALA A 24 17.60 -23.89 -10.05
CA ALA A 24 18.78 -24.64 -9.61
C ALA A 24 18.50 -26.15 -9.44
N LEU A 25 17.25 -26.55 -9.21
CA LEU A 25 16.82 -27.95 -9.14
C LEU A 25 16.48 -28.57 -10.52
N GLY A 26 16.67 -27.83 -11.61
CA GLY A 26 16.33 -28.27 -12.97
C GLY A 26 14.86 -28.11 -13.34
N GLY A 27 14.05 -27.43 -12.51
CA GLY A 27 12.69 -27.04 -12.86
C GLY A 27 12.69 -26.02 -14.00
N ILE A 28 11.85 -26.24 -15.02
CA ILE A 28 11.71 -25.33 -16.17
C ILE A 28 10.38 -24.60 -16.06
N ALA A 29 10.42 -23.28 -15.86
CA ALA A 29 9.25 -22.41 -15.93
C ALA A 29 9.29 -21.61 -17.24
N VAL A 30 8.17 -21.59 -17.97
CA VAL A 30 8.03 -20.77 -19.19
C VAL A 30 6.89 -19.78 -19.00
N THR A 31 7.18 -18.48 -19.09
CA THR A 31 6.21 -17.41 -18.83
C THR A 31 6.56 -16.12 -19.59
N ASN A 32 5.54 -15.31 -19.90
CA ASN A 32 5.70 -13.93 -20.37
C ASN A 32 5.29 -12.90 -19.31
N ASP A 33 4.88 -13.31 -18.10
CA ASP A 33 4.55 -12.38 -17.02
C ASP A 33 5.84 -11.88 -16.34
N GLY A 34 6.14 -10.59 -16.47
CA GLY A 34 7.31 -9.96 -15.87
C GLY A 34 7.38 -10.11 -14.34
N ASN A 35 6.25 -10.09 -13.63
CA ASN A 35 6.22 -10.27 -12.18
C ASN A 35 6.53 -11.72 -11.78
N ALA A 36 6.11 -12.70 -12.57
CA ALA A 36 6.55 -14.09 -12.38
C ALA A 36 8.06 -14.24 -12.60
N ILE A 37 8.60 -13.63 -13.66
CA ILE A 37 10.05 -13.66 -13.95
C ILE A 37 10.86 -13.03 -12.81
N LEU A 38 10.43 -11.87 -12.31
CA LEU A 38 11.11 -11.15 -11.22
C LEU A 38 10.99 -11.84 -9.85
N ARG A 39 10.16 -12.88 -9.70
CA ARG A 39 10.11 -13.71 -8.48
C ARG A 39 11.15 -14.82 -8.48
N GLU A 40 11.44 -15.39 -9.65
CA GLU A 40 12.39 -16.51 -9.81
C GLU A 40 13.85 -16.04 -10.00
N LEU A 41 14.08 -14.78 -10.34
CA LEU A 41 15.43 -14.22 -10.49
C LEU A 41 16.11 -13.99 -9.13
N ASP A 42 17.14 -14.77 -8.82
CA ASP A 42 18.08 -14.43 -7.75
C ASP A 42 19.02 -13.30 -8.21
N ILE A 43 19.02 -12.20 -7.45
CA ILE A 43 19.75 -10.98 -7.77
C ILE A 43 20.67 -10.63 -6.60
N ALA A 44 21.97 -10.48 -6.84
CA ALA A 44 22.92 -10.11 -5.79
C ALA A 44 22.76 -8.65 -5.31
N HIS A 45 22.54 -7.70 -6.22
CA HIS A 45 22.61 -6.26 -5.93
C HIS A 45 21.36 -5.74 -5.18
N PRO A 46 21.49 -5.10 -4.00
CA PRO A 46 20.35 -4.75 -3.14
C PRO A 46 19.37 -3.76 -3.80
N ALA A 47 19.86 -2.75 -4.51
CA ALA A 47 19.01 -1.80 -5.24
C ALA A 47 18.04 -2.49 -6.23
N ALA A 48 18.48 -3.59 -6.86
CA ALA A 48 17.65 -4.36 -7.78
C ALA A 48 16.65 -5.27 -7.05
N LYS A 49 16.95 -5.72 -5.82
CA LYS A 49 15.96 -6.35 -4.94
C LYS A 49 14.85 -5.37 -4.56
N SER A 50 15.20 -4.15 -4.14
CA SER A 50 14.21 -3.11 -3.81
C SER A 50 13.31 -2.75 -5.00
N MET A 51 13.88 -2.70 -6.22
CA MET A 51 13.10 -2.50 -7.44
C MET A 51 12.09 -3.65 -7.70
N ILE A 52 12.49 -4.90 -7.44
CA ILE A 52 11.59 -6.06 -7.50
C ILE A 52 10.49 -5.96 -6.43
N GLU A 53 10.82 -5.62 -5.19
CA GLU A 53 9.85 -5.45 -4.09
C GLU A 53 8.78 -4.39 -4.41
N LEU A 54 9.17 -3.29 -5.07
CA LEU A 54 8.22 -2.28 -5.57
C LEU A 54 7.30 -2.83 -6.66
N SER A 55 7.80 -3.67 -7.58
CA SER A 55 6.94 -4.34 -8.56
C SER A 55 5.98 -5.36 -7.94
N ARG A 56 6.35 -6.01 -6.82
CA ARG A 56 5.45 -6.87 -6.04
C ARG A 56 4.34 -6.04 -5.37
N THR A 57 4.67 -4.86 -4.86
CA THR A 57 3.66 -3.94 -4.30
C THR A 57 2.66 -3.47 -5.38
N GLN A 58 3.14 -3.17 -6.60
CA GLN A 58 2.28 -2.85 -7.74
C GLN A 58 1.32 -3.99 -8.09
N ASP A 59 1.82 -5.23 -8.07
CA ASP A 59 1.02 -6.46 -8.30
C ASP A 59 -0.05 -6.65 -7.22
N GLU A 60 0.27 -6.37 -5.96
CA GLU A 60 -0.66 -6.53 -4.84
C GLU A 60 -1.74 -5.45 -4.75
N GLU A 61 -1.46 -4.21 -5.17
CA GLU A 61 -2.42 -3.09 -5.12
C GLU A 61 -3.32 -3.01 -6.39
N VAL A 62 -2.77 -3.29 -7.58
CA VAL A 62 -3.52 -3.11 -8.85
C VAL A 62 -3.47 -4.31 -9.80
N GLY A 63 -2.62 -5.31 -9.57
CA GLY A 63 -2.58 -6.57 -10.35
C GLY A 63 -2.02 -6.48 -11.78
N ASP A 64 -1.71 -5.27 -12.26
CA ASP A 64 -1.14 -5.03 -13.59
C ASP A 64 -0.21 -3.81 -13.59
N GLY A 65 0.56 -3.63 -14.67
CA GLY A 65 1.54 -2.56 -14.84
C GLY A 65 2.91 -2.86 -14.21
N THR A 66 3.10 -4.04 -13.59
CA THR A 66 4.35 -4.47 -12.91
C THR A 66 5.58 -4.33 -13.82
N THR A 67 5.49 -4.82 -15.05
CA THR A 67 6.53 -4.73 -16.08
C THR A 67 6.78 -3.27 -16.49
N SER A 68 5.70 -2.48 -16.63
CA SER A 68 5.77 -1.06 -17.00
C SER A 68 6.47 -0.20 -15.94
N VAL A 69 6.23 -0.47 -14.65
CA VAL A 69 6.91 0.19 -13.52
C VAL A 69 8.43 -0.01 -13.61
N ILE A 70 8.88 -1.26 -13.81
CA ILE A 70 10.31 -1.60 -13.91
C ILE A 70 10.96 -0.92 -15.11
N ILE A 71 10.31 -0.93 -16.28
CA ILE A 71 10.83 -0.31 -17.50
C ILE A 71 10.92 1.22 -17.34
N LEU A 72 9.88 1.86 -16.81
CA LEU A 72 9.85 3.31 -16.60
C LEU A 72 10.88 3.74 -15.55
N ALA A 73 10.97 3.05 -14.42
CA ALA A 73 11.98 3.35 -13.39
C ALA A 73 13.41 3.15 -13.92
N GLY A 74 13.64 2.09 -14.71
CA GLY A 74 14.92 1.85 -15.37
C GLY A 74 15.30 2.95 -16.37
N GLU A 75 14.36 3.41 -17.18
CA GLU A 75 14.60 4.51 -18.13
C GLU A 75 14.80 5.85 -17.40
N MET A 76 14.01 6.15 -16.37
CA MET A 76 14.18 7.37 -15.55
C MET A 76 15.59 7.43 -14.94
N LEU A 77 16.08 6.31 -14.39
CA LEU A 77 17.45 6.24 -13.87
C LEU A 77 18.52 6.43 -14.96
N HIS A 78 18.33 5.86 -16.16
CA HIS A 78 19.25 6.04 -17.27
C HIS A 78 19.26 7.49 -17.80
N VAL A 79 18.10 8.15 -17.87
CA VAL A 79 18.02 9.56 -18.25
C VAL A 79 18.59 10.47 -17.14
N ALA A 80 18.46 10.08 -15.86
CA ALA A 80 19.04 10.80 -14.72
C ALA A 80 20.58 10.81 -14.71
N GLU A 81 21.22 9.76 -15.21
CA GLU A 81 22.69 9.60 -15.32
C GLU A 81 23.34 10.84 -15.96
N ALA A 82 22.80 11.31 -17.09
CA ALA A 82 23.29 12.49 -17.82
C ALA A 82 23.11 13.84 -17.08
N PHE A 83 22.41 13.87 -15.94
CA PHE A 83 22.33 15.01 -15.02
C PHE A 83 23.27 14.85 -13.82
N ILE A 84 23.46 13.61 -13.33
CA ILE A 84 24.47 13.29 -12.32
C ILE A 84 25.87 13.62 -12.85
N ASP A 85 26.18 13.25 -14.10
CA ASP A 85 27.43 13.60 -14.79
C ASP A 85 27.68 15.11 -14.89
N LYS A 86 26.60 15.91 -14.87
CA LYS A 86 26.63 17.38 -14.88
C LYS A 86 26.69 17.97 -13.45
N ASN A 87 26.97 17.15 -12.44
CA ASN A 87 27.00 17.49 -11.02
C ASN A 87 25.68 18.05 -10.46
N TYR A 88 24.52 17.65 -11.00
CA TYR A 88 23.25 17.90 -10.31
C TYR A 88 23.11 16.92 -9.14
N HIS A 89 22.83 17.46 -7.94
CA HIS A 89 22.59 16.63 -6.76
C HIS A 89 21.38 15.69 -7.01
N PRO A 90 21.40 14.41 -6.60
CA PRO A 90 20.30 13.49 -6.90
C PRO A 90 18.95 13.92 -6.29
N THR A 91 18.98 14.52 -5.09
CA THR A 91 17.82 15.21 -4.50
C THR A 91 17.22 16.28 -5.40
N VAL A 92 18.03 16.93 -6.29
CA VAL A 92 17.59 17.92 -7.30
C VAL A 92 16.92 17.25 -8.53
N ILE A 93 17.11 15.95 -8.72
CA ILE A 93 16.42 15.14 -9.74
C ILE A 93 15.10 14.60 -9.18
N CYS A 94 15.13 14.02 -7.97
CA CYS A 94 13.98 13.40 -7.31
C CYS A 94 12.73 14.28 -7.30
N GLN A 95 12.82 15.48 -6.72
CA GLN A 95 11.64 16.31 -6.49
C GLN A 95 11.12 17.01 -7.77
N ALA A 96 11.75 16.76 -8.92
CA ALA A 96 11.32 17.25 -10.24
C ALA A 96 10.52 16.19 -10.98
N TYR A 97 10.92 14.92 -10.87
CA TYR A 97 10.07 13.80 -11.22
C TYR A 97 8.76 13.84 -10.44
N ASN A 98 8.80 14.26 -9.17
CA ASN A 98 7.58 14.42 -8.38
C ASN A 98 6.64 15.54 -8.89
N LYS A 99 7.14 16.67 -9.43
CA LYS A 99 6.27 17.57 -10.18
C LYS A 99 5.78 16.95 -11.49
N ALA A 100 6.68 16.30 -12.23
CA ALA A 100 6.30 15.66 -13.49
C ALA A 100 5.19 14.62 -13.28
N LEU A 101 5.15 13.97 -12.12
CA LEU A 101 4.07 13.11 -11.67
C LEU A 101 2.77 13.88 -11.42
N GLU A 102 2.80 15.01 -10.69
CA GLU A 102 1.62 15.87 -10.47
C GLU A 102 0.99 16.33 -11.80
N ASP A 103 1.80 16.90 -12.69
CA ASP A 103 1.34 17.38 -14.00
C ASP A 103 0.93 16.22 -14.92
N ALA A 104 1.61 15.07 -14.88
CA ALA A 104 1.22 13.87 -15.64
C ALA A 104 -0.13 13.29 -15.17
N LEU A 105 -0.41 13.30 -13.87
CA LEU A 105 -1.72 12.93 -13.33
C LEU A 105 -2.79 13.94 -13.75
N ALA A 106 -2.50 15.24 -13.70
CA ALA A 106 -3.41 16.29 -14.18
C ALA A 106 -3.65 16.28 -15.70
N VAL A 107 -2.77 15.65 -16.49
CA VAL A 107 -3.00 15.32 -17.91
C VAL A 107 -3.81 14.03 -18.05
N LEU A 108 -3.50 12.99 -17.25
CA LEU A 108 -4.22 11.72 -17.24
C LEU A 108 -5.72 11.92 -16.95
N ASP A 109 -6.06 12.80 -15.99
CA ASP A 109 -7.44 13.18 -15.69
C ASP A 109 -8.18 13.75 -16.90
N LYS A 110 -7.51 14.61 -17.69
CA LYS A 110 -8.11 15.28 -18.87
C LYS A 110 -8.33 14.35 -20.06
N ILE A 111 -7.47 13.34 -20.23
CA ILE A 111 -7.59 12.35 -21.33
C ILE A 111 -8.44 11.15 -20.94
N SER A 112 -8.77 11.01 -19.65
CA SER A 112 -9.59 9.91 -19.14
C SER A 112 -11.01 9.95 -19.71
N MET A 113 -11.58 8.78 -19.95
CA MET A 113 -12.97 8.62 -20.37
C MET A 113 -13.75 7.88 -19.28
N SER A 114 -14.90 8.41 -18.89
CA SER A 114 -15.83 7.71 -18.00
C SER A 114 -16.52 6.57 -18.75
N ILE A 115 -16.52 5.38 -18.14
CA ILE A 115 -17.16 4.17 -18.68
C ILE A 115 -18.37 3.84 -17.80
N ASN A 116 -19.48 3.41 -18.41
CA ASN A 116 -20.65 2.96 -17.66
C ASN A 116 -20.44 1.53 -17.16
N VAL A 117 -20.18 1.40 -15.85
CA VAL A 117 -19.92 0.11 -15.17
C VAL A 117 -21.10 -0.86 -15.26
N ASN A 118 -22.32 -0.38 -15.53
CA ASN A 118 -23.51 -1.24 -15.67
C ASN A 118 -23.63 -1.92 -17.04
N ASP A 119 -22.84 -1.51 -18.04
CA ASP A 119 -22.84 -2.17 -19.35
C ASP A 119 -21.87 -3.36 -19.36
N ARG A 120 -22.42 -4.57 -19.27
CA ARG A 120 -21.65 -5.82 -19.33
C ARG A 120 -20.78 -5.90 -20.59
N SER A 121 -21.24 -5.37 -21.74
CA SER A 121 -20.52 -5.47 -23.01
C SER A 121 -19.28 -4.57 -23.05
N MET A 122 -19.37 -3.35 -22.48
CA MET A 122 -18.20 -2.47 -22.34
C MET A 122 -17.19 -3.04 -21.33
N MET A 123 -17.67 -3.50 -20.16
CA MET A 123 -16.81 -4.08 -19.13
C MET A 123 -16.07 -5.34 -19.63
N LEU A 124 -16.74 -6.21 -20.37
CA LEU A 124 -16.14 -7.40 -20.98
C LEU A 124 -15.08 -7.00 -22.02
N GLY A 125 -15.31 -5.92 -22.78
CA GLY A 125 -14.29 -5.31 -23.65
C GLY A 125 -13.04 -4.81 -22.90
N THR A 126 -13.23 -4.14 -21.76
CA THR A 126 -12.11 -3.69 -20.90
C THR A 126 -11.32 -4.87 -20.34
N VAL A 127 -12.00 -5.90 -19.79
CA VAL A 127 -11.33 -7.10 -19.25
C VAL A 127 -10.57 -7.85 -20.35
N LYS A 128 -11.12 -7.94 -21.57
CA LYS A 128 -10.41 -8.51 -22.73
C LYS A 128 -9.13 -7.77 -23.09
N SER A 129 -9.13 -6.43 -23.00
CA SER A 129 -7.93 -5.61 -23.23
C SER A 129 -6.78 -6.01 -22.30
N CYS A 130 -7.06 -6.17 -21.01
CA CYS A 130 -6.09 -6.65 -20.02
C CYS A 130 -5.62 -8.10 -20.29
N LEU A 131 -6.56 -9.02 -20.56
CA LEU A 131 -6.25 -10.44 -20.79
C LEU A 131 -5.48 -10.72 -22.09
N GLY A 132 -5.63 -9.85 -23.11
CA GLY A 132 -5.00 -10.01 -24.42
C GLY A 132 -3.47 -9.98 -24.43
N THR A 133 -2.84 -9.51 -23.35
CA THR A 133 -1.37 -9.47 -23.18
C THR A 133 -0.78 -10.76 -22.61
N LYS A 134 -1.61 -11.68 -22.11
CA LYS A 134 -1.20 -12.91 -21.41
C LYS A 134 -1.57 -14.17 -22.21
N PHE A 135 -0.95 -15.30 -21.86
CA PHE A 135 -1.24 -16.62 -22.46
C PHE A 135 -2.73 -17.02 -22.42
N THR A 136 -3.48 -16.45 -21.47
CA THR A 136 -4.95 -16.58 -21.32
C THR A 136 -5.76 -16.05 -22.51
N SER A 137 -5.15 -15.30 -23.45
CA SER A 137 -5.80 -14.81 -24.67
C SER A 137 -6.49 -15.91 -25.51
N GLN A 138 -5.99 -17.14 -25.47
CA GLN A 138 -6.62 -18.30 -26.15
C GLN A 138 -7.98 -18.70 -25.57
N PHE A 139 -8.25 -18.35 -24.30
CA PHE A 139 -9.47 -18.68 -23.55
C PHE A 139 -10.18 -17.41 -23.04
N GLY A 140 -9.91 -16.27 -23.68
CA GLY A 140 -10.19 -14.93 -23.13
C GLY A 140 -11.65 -14.65 -22.82
N ASP A 141 -12.60 -15.28 -23.54
CA ASP A 141 -14.04 -15.10 -23.34
C ASP A 141 -14.48 -15.68 -21.99
N LEU A 142 -14.20 -16.96 -21.73
CA LEU A 142 -14.58 -17.67 -20.50
C LEU A 142 -13.98 -17.00 -19.26
N ILE A 143 -12.71 -16.62 -19.33
CA ILE A 143 -12.00 -15.99 -18.20
C ILE A 143 -12.53 -14.57 -17.94
N ALA A 144 -12.89 -13.82 -18.99
CA ALA A 144 -13.49 -12.49 -18.84
C ALA A 144 -14.88 -12.55 -18.18
N ASP A 145 -15.73 -13.49 -18.59
CA ASP A 145 -17.06 -13.68 -17.98
C ASP A 145 -16.96 -14.12 -16.51
N LEU A 146 -16.06 -15.06 -16.18
CA LEU A 146 -15.84 -15.48 -14.78
C LEU A 146 -15.33 -14.34 -13.89
N ALA A 147 -14.41 -13.52 -14.39
CA ALA A 147 -13.90 -12.35 -13.67
C ALA A 147 -15.00 -11.29 -13.45
N LEU A 148 -15.84 -11.04 -14.46
CA LEU A 148 -16.94 -10.08 -14.40
C LEU A 148 -18.05 -10.56 -13.45
N ASP A 149 -18.37 -11.86 -13.46
CA ASP A 149 -19.34 -12.45 -12.54
C ASP A 149 -18.84 -12.42 -11.09
N ALA A 150 -17.56 -12.74 -10.84
CA ALA A 150 -16.98 -12.68 -9.50
C ALA A 150 -16.95 -11.25 -8.93
N THR A 151 -16.54 -10.27 -9.72
CA THR A 151 -16.51 -8.86 -9.31
C THR A 151 -17.93 -8.30 -9.12
N THR A 152 -18.88 -8.66 -9.98
CA THR A 152 -20.29 -8.23 -9.84
C THR A 152 -20.94 -8.83 -8.59
N MET A 153 -20.61 -10.07 -8.21
CA MET A 153 -21.15 -10.70 -6.99
C MET A 153 -20.57 -10.12 -5.69
N VAL A 154 -19.35 -9.59 -5.73
CA VAL A 154 -18.66 -9.02 -4.55
C VAL A 154 -18.87 -7.50 -4.41
N GLY A 155 -19.28 -6.80 -5.49
CA GLY A 155 -19.57 -5.37 -5.49
C GLY A 155 -20.56 -4.94 -4.41
N VAL A 156 -20.06 -4.30 -3.35
CA VAL A 156 -20.87 -3.66 -2.30
C VAL A 156 -21.20 -2.24 -2.73
N ASP A 157 -22.48 -1.88 -2.80
CA ASP A 157 -22.92 -0.52 -3.11
C ASP A 157 -22.58 0.44 -1.94
N GLY A 158 -21.48 1.17 -2.08
CA GLY A 158 -20.91 2.07 -1.06
C GLY A 158 -21.65 3.40 -0.87
N GLY A 159 -22.97 3.43 -1.00
CA GLY A 159 -23.86 4.55 -0.66
C GLY A 159 -23.72 5.85 -1.47
N LYS A 160 -22.64 6.05 -2.24
CA LYS A 160 -22.35 7.26 -3.05
C LYS A 160 -22.06 6.94 -4.53
N GLY A 161 -22.58 5.82 -5.04
CA GLY A 161 -22.36 5.39 -6.42
C GLY A 161 -20.99 4.76 -6.71
N SER A 162 -20.09 4.69 -5.74
CA SER A 162 -18.89 3.83 -5.82
C SER A 162 -19.22 2.42 -5.36
N ARG A 163 -18.82 1.41 -6.14
CA ARG A 163 -18.76 0.01 -5.73
C ARG A 163 -17.32 -0.36 -5.45
N ASP A 164 -16.97 -0.38 -4.17
CA ASP A 164 -15.62 -0.78 -3.76
C ASP A 164 -15.55 -2.31 -3.66
N VAL A 165 -14.58 -2.91 -4.36
CA VAL A 165 -14.35 -4.35 -4.43
C VAL A 165 -12.96 -4.66 -3.89
N ASP A 166 -12.87 -5.12 -2.64
CA ASP A 166 -11.61 -5.65 -2.10
C ASP A 166 -11.43 -7.11 -2.57
N ILE A 167 -10.81 -7.26 -3.74
CA ILE A 167 -10.57 -8.54 -4.41
C ILE A 167 -9.84 -9.51 -3.47
N LYS A 168 -8.79 -9.04 -2.78
CA LYS A 168 -7.89 -9.87 -1.96
C LYS A 168 -8.57 -10.43 -0.72
N LYS A 169 -9.54 -9.72 -0.13
CA LYS A 169 -10.29 -10.17 1.05
C LYS A 169 -11.53 -11.00 0.71
N TYR A 170 -12.23 -10.66 -0.36
CA TYR A 170 -13.56 -11.23 -0.64
C TYR A 170 -13.58 -12.27 -1.77
N ILE A 171 -12.67 -12.21 -2.75
CA ILE A 171 -12.60 -13.18 -3.86
C ILE A 171 -11.54 -14.25 -3.52
N LYS A 172 -11.99 -15.37 -2.96
CA LYS A 172 -11.14 -16.53 -2.71
C LYS A 172 -11.10 -17.46 -3.94
N VAL A 173 -9.91 -17.67 -4.50
CA VAL A 173 -9.68 -18.66 -5.55
C VAL A 173 -9.15 -19.97 -4.94
N GLU A 174 -9.86 -21.08 -5.12
CA GLU A 174 -9.39 -22.43 -4.80
C GLU A 174 -9.08 -23.19 -6.09
N LYS A 175 -7.92 -23.85 -6.16
CA LYS A 175 -7.50 -24.64 -7.33
C LYS A 175 -7.71 -26.13 -7.04
N VAL A 176 -8.59 -26.78 -7.79
CA VAL A 176 -8.88 -28.22 -7.67
C VAL A 176 -8.45 -28.91 -8.96
N PRO A 177 -7.60 -29.96 -8.93
CA PRO A 177 -7.18 -30.66 -10.13
C PRO A 177 -8.26 -31.63 -10.65
N GLY A 178 -8.42 -31.69 -11.97
CA GLY A 178 -9.42 -32.51 -12.67
C GLY A 178 -10.54 -31.69 -13.32
N GLY A 179 -11.26 -32.29 -14.28
CA GLY A 179 -12.27 -31.60 -15.10
C GLY A 179 -11.69 -30.91 -16.35
N GLN A 180 -12.53 -30.14 -17.04
CA GLN A 180 -12.15 -29.23 -18.13
C GLN A 180 -12.13 -27.78 -17.62
N LEU A 181 -11.57 -26.83 -18.40
CA LEU A 181 -11.52 -25.42 -17.97
C LEU A 181 -12.93 -24.81 -17.93
N GLU A 182 -13.78 -25.27 -18.84
CA GLU A 182 -15.19 -24.93 -19.02
C GLU A 182 -16.07 -25.32 -17.81
N ASP A 183 -15.63 -26.24 -16.95
CA ASP A 183 -16.33 -26.61 -15.71
C ASP A 183 -16.16 -25.56 -14.58
N SER A 184 -15.34 -24.52 -14.80
CA SER A 184 -15.07 -23.45 -13.84
C SER A 184 -16.29 -22.55 -13.63
N GLN A 185 -16.66 -22.28 -12.38
CA GLN A 185 -17.82 -21.45 -12.03
C GLN A 185 -17.58 -20.60 -10.77
N VAL A 186 -18.26 -19.45 -10.69
CA VAL A 186 -18.25 -18.57 -9.51
C VAL A 186 -19.31 -19.01 -8.49
N LEU A 187 -18.88 -19.38 -7.28
CA LEU A 187 -19.78 -19.79 -6.20
C LEU A 187 -20.27 -18.58 -5.38
N LYS A 188 -21.57 -18.54 -5.08
CA LYS A 188 -22.19 -17.54 -4.18
C LYS A 188 -21.95 -17.87 -2.71
N GLY A 189 -20.69 -17.89 -2.28
CA GLY A 189 -20.29 -18.19 -0.91
C GLY A 189 -18.80 -18.52 -0.78
N VAL A 190 -18.35 -18.83 0.44
CA VAL A 190 -16.94 -19.17 0.72
C VAL A 190 -16.77 -20.68 0.82
N MET A 191 -15.88 -21.25 0.01
CA MET A 191 -15.44 -22.65 0.11
C MET A 191 -14.22 -22.77 1.02
N ILE A 192 -14.18 -23.79 1.89
CA ILE A 192 -13.08 -24.05 2.83
C ILE A 192 -12.69 -25.53 2.72
N ASN A 193 -11.39 -25.79 2.58
CA ASN A 193 -10.84 -27.15 2.54
C ASN A 193 -10.66 -27.73 3.96
N LYS A 194 -11.79 -27.99 4.65
CA LYS A 194 -11.87 -28.68 5.95
C LYS A 194 -13.18 -29.46 6.06
N ASP A 195 -13.12 -30.72 6.52
CA ASP A 195 -14.31 -31.49 6.92
C ASP A 195 -14.71 -31.16 8.38
N VAL A 196 -15.89 -31.62 8.80
CA VAL A 196 -16.34 -31.53 10.19
C VAL A 196 -15.47 -32.40 11.10
N ILE A 197 -15.24 -31.93 12.33
CA ILE A 197 -14.30 -32.55 13.30
C ILE A 197 -14.67 -34.01 13.64
N ALA A 198 -15.95 -34.39 13.55
CA ALA A 198 -16.40 -35.76 13.75
C ALA A 198 -17.41 -36.20 12.66
N PRO A 199 -16.95 -36.74 11.51
CA PRO A 199 -17.79 -36.99 10.33
C PRO A 199 -18.97 -37.96 10.52
N GLY A 200 -18.92 -38.82 11.54
CA GLY A 200 -20.01 -39.74 11.90
C GLY A 200 -20.98 -39.23 12.97
N LYS A 201 -20.68 -38.09 13.63
CA LYS A 201 -21.51 -37.50 14.70
C LYS A 201 -22.03 -36.09 14.37
N MET A 202 -21.38 -35.39 13.45
CA MET A 202 -21.74 -34.02 13.05
C MET A 202 -22.51 -34.02 11.73
N ARG A 203 -23.48 -33.12 11.60
CA ARG A 203 -24.31 -33.00 10.39
C ARG A 203 -23.53 -32.34 9.26
N ARG A 204 -23.16 -33.11 8.23
CA ARG A 204 -22.48 -32.62 7.01
C ARG A 204 -23.33 -31.71 6.11
N LYS A 205 -24.66 -31.66 6.31
CA LYS A 205 -25.57 -30.74 5.60
C LYS A 205 -26.52 -30.09 6.60
N ILE A 206 -26.48 -28.76 6.67
CA ILE A 206 -27.37 -27.92 7.48
C ILE A 206 -27.98 -26.88 6.55
N VAL A 207 -29.30 -26.72 6.59
CA VAL A 207 -30.01 -25.67 5.86
C VAL A 207 -30.18 -24.49 6.83
N ASN A 208 -29.70 -23.30 6.44
CA ASN A 208 -29.80 -22.02 7.17
C ASN A 208 -29.15 -21.96 8.58
N PRO A 209 -27.80 -21.94 8.70
CA PRO A 209 -27.07 -21.80 9.98
C PRO A 209 -26.93 -20.33 10.50
N ARG A 210 -26.39 -20.15 11.73
CA ARG A 210 -26.12 -18.85 12.42
C ARG A 210 -24.68 -18.79 13.02
N ILE A 211 -24.04 -17.61 13.11
CA ILE A 211 -22.57 -17.40 13.36
C ILE A 211 -22.28 -16.11 14.23
N VAL A 212 -21.14 -15.98 14.95
CA VAL A 212 -20.78 -14.89 15.95
C VAL A 212 -19.24 -14.57 16.03
N LEU A 213 -18.80 -13.33 16.40
CA LEU A 213 -17.40 -12.81 16.49
C LEU A 213 -17.16 -11.73 17.62
N LEU A 214 -15.92 -11.43 18.10
CA LEU A 214 -15.54 -10.50 19.22
C LEU A 214 -14.11 -9.87 19.10
N ASP A 215 -13.68 -9.02 20.06
CA ASP A 215 -12.36 -8.30 20.01
C ASP A 215 -11.55 -8.15 21.34
N CYS A 216 -11.88 -7.16 22.20
CA CYS A 216 -10.89 -6.35 22.97
C CYS A 216 -10.47 -6.80 24.40
N PRO A 217 -9.36 -6.27 24.99
CA PRO A 217 -8.85 -6.64 26.34
C PRO A 217 -9.44 -5.81 27.51
N LEU A 218 -9.29 -6.28 28.75
CA LEU A 218 -9.99 -5.76 29.96
C LEU A 218 -9.11 -5.75 31.27
N GLU A 219 -8.30 -4.69 31.55
CA GLU A 219 -7.18 -4.61 32.55
C GLU A 219 -6.86 -3.18 33.22
N TYR A 220 -5.79 -3.04 34.06
CA TYR A 220 -5.49 -2.03 35.15
C TYR A 220 -4.24 -1.05 35.03
N LYS A 221 -3.97 -0.11 35.98
CA LYS A 221 -2.83 0.87 36.09
C LYS A 221 -2.40 1.37 37.51
N LYS A 222 -1.13 1.81 37.70
CA LYS A 222 -0.50 2.26 38.99
C LYS A 222 -0.14 3.78 39.05
N GLY A 223 0.19 4.30 40.26
CA GLY A 223 0.47 5.73 40.57
C GLY A 223 1.93 6.24 40.44
N GLU A 224 2.15 7.56 40.60
CA GLU A 224 3.37 8.27 40.12
C GLU A 224 4.57 8.40 41.10
N ASN A 225 4.35 8.55 42.41
CA ASN A 225 5.44 8.52 43.40
C ASN A 225 5.87 7.08 43.70
N GLN A 226 7.09 6.87 44.22
CA GLN A 226 7.55 5.53 44.63
C GLN A 226 6.59 4.92 45.66
N THR A 227 5.81 3.93 45.22
CA THR A 227 4.75 3.29 46.01
C THR A 227 5.09 1.82 46.17
N ASN A 228 5.58 1.45 47.35
CA ASN A 228 5.81 0.06 47.73
C ASN A 228 4.57 -0.46 48.46
N ALA A 229 4.05 -1.60 48.02
CA ALA A 229 2.99 -2.34 48.69
C ALA A 229 3.56 -3.70 49.10
N GLU A 230 3.68 -3.92 50.41
CA GLU A 230 4.03 -5.23 50.99
C GLU A 230 2.75 -5.93 51.41
N LEU A 231 2.57 -7.17 50.95
CA LEU A 231 1.35 -7.95 51.12
C LEU A 231 1.66 -9.12 52.05
N VAL A 232 1.15 -9.04 53.29
CA VAL A 232 1.51 -9.97 54.39
C VAL A 232 0.33 -10.87 54.74
N ARG A 233 -0.90 -10.35 54.69
CA ARG A 233 -2.15 -11.12 54.87
C ARG A 233 -2.82 -11.34 53.52
N GLU A 234 -3.59 -12.43 53.44
CA GLU A 234 -4.42 -12.74 52.27
C GLU A 234 -5.50 -11.66 52.02
N GLU A 235 -5.96 -11.00 53.08
CA GLU A 235 -6.96 -9.92 53.04
C GLU A 235 -6.42 -8.61 52.41
N ASP A 236 -5.11 -8.35 52.49
CA ASP A 236 -4.51 -7.09 52.00
C ASP A 236 -4.65 -6.97 50.47
N TRP A 237 -4.67 -8.11 49.76
CA TRP A 237 -4.94 -8.18 48.32
C TRP A 237 -6.32 -7.62 47.94
N LEU A 238 -7.34 -7.83 48.77
CA LEU A 238 -8.71 -7.37 48.52
C LEU A 238 -8.85 -5.85 48.67
N VAL A 239 -7.99 -5.22 49.47
CA VAL A 239 -7.99 -3.76 49.66
C VAL A 239 -7.40 -3.07 48.43
N LEU A 240 -6.27 -3.57 47.91
CA LEU A 240 -5.67 -3.02 46.69
C LEU A 240 -6.61 -3.10 45.47
N LEU A 241 -7.30 -4.22 45.30
CA LEU A 241 -8.28 -4.41 44.22
C LEU A 241 -9.43 -3.39 44.28
N LYS A 242 -9.88 -2.98 45.47
CA LYS A 242 -10.94 -1.96 45.61
C LYS A 242 -10.44 -0.54 45.35
N MET A 243 -9.24 -0.21 45.85
CA MET A 243 -8.63 1.11 45.59
C MET A 243 -8.40 1.35 44.09
N GLU A 244 -8.12 0.28 43.35
CA GLU A 244 -8.04 0.22 41.90
C GLU A 244 -9.36 0.62 41.22
N GLU A 245 -10.48 0.03 41.65
CA GLU A 245 -11.82 0.29 41.09
C GLU A 245 -12.29 1.73 41.38
N GLU A 246 -12.20 2.17 42.64
CA GLU A 246 -12.68 3.49 43.08
C GLU A 246 -11.94 4.66 42.40
N TYR A 247 -10.62 4.55 42.20
CA TYR A 247 -9.84 5.58 41.50
C TYR A 247 -10.35 5.82 40.08
N ILE A 248 -10.73 4.73 39.41
CA ILE A 248 -11.11 4.74 38.00
C ILE A 248 -12.57 5.20 37.83
N GLU A 249 -13.46 4.91 38.79
CA GLU A 249 -14.84 5.41 38.82
C GLU A 249 -14.89 6.95 38.88
N ASN A 250 -14.11 7.55 39.78
CA ASN A 250 -14.10 9.00 40.02
C ASN A 250 -13.69 9.82 38.78
N LEU A 251 -12.65 9.37 38.05
CA LEU A 251 -12.20 10.03 36.81
C LEU A 251 -13.28 10.01 35.72
N CYS A 252 -14.07 8.93 35.63
CA CYS A 252 -15.15 8.83 34.66
C CYS A 252 -16.31 9.76 35.03
N ALA A 253 -16.67 9.84 36.31
CA ALA A 253 -17.74 10.71 36.80
C ALA A 253 -17.52 12.21 36.47
N GLN A 254 -16.27 12.68 36.51
CA GLN A 254 -15.91 14.06 36.14
C GLN A 254 -16.22 14.36 34.66
N ILE A 255 -15.90 13.44 33.76
CA ILE A 255 -16.15 13.57 32.32
C ILE A 255 -17.65 13.50 32.03
N LEU A 256 -18.36 12.57 32.67
CA LEU A 256 -19.81 12.37 32.52
C LEU A 256 -20.65 13.58 32.95
N LYS A 257 -20.14 14.46 33.81
CA LYS A 257 -20.79 15.71 34.23
C LYS A 257 -21.19 16.59 33.03
N PHE A 258 -20.37 16.61 31.99
CA PHE A 258 -20.57 17.43 30.78
C PHE A 258 -21.36 16.69 29.68
N LYS A 259 -21.77 15.44 29.92
CA LYS A 259 -22.55 14.59 29.01
C LYS A 259 -22.03 14.53 27.55
N PRO A 260 -20.73 14.29 27.31
CA PRO A 260 -20.22 14.11 25.95
C PRO A 260 -20.63 12.74 25.38
N ASP A 261 -20.99 12.64 24.10
CA ASP A 261 -21.23 11.34 23.45
C ASP A 261 -19.92 10.59 23.11
N LEU A 262 -18.82 11.35 22.95
CA LEU A 262 -17.50 10.85 22.56
C LEU A 262 -16.39 11.55 23.35
N VAL A 263 -15.45 10.76 23.87
CA VAL A 263 -14.28 11.20 24.65
C VAL A 263 -13.00 10.72 23.96
N ILE A 264 -12.10 11.64 23.60
CA ILE A 264 -10.86 11.32 22.89
C ILE A 264 -9.67 11.68 23.77
N THR A 265 -8.81 10.69 24.07
CA THR A 265 -7.65 10.85 24.96
C THR A 265 -6.34 10.59 24.23
N GLU A 266 -5.32 11.42 24.50
CA GLU A 266 -3.97 11.27 23.92
C GLU A 266 -3.22 10.04 24.48
N LYS A 267 -3.67 9.51 25.64
CA LYS A 267 -3.03 8.40 26.37
C LYS A 267 -3.96 7.19 26.47
N GLY A 268 -3.53 6.11 27.11
CA GLY A 268 -4.36 4.91 27.31
C GLY A 268 -5.51 5.14 28.30
N LEU A 269 -6.69 4.56 28.05
CA LEU A 269 -7.75 4.31 29.05
C LEU A 269 -7.46 2.97 29.78
N SER A 270 -7.93 2.79 31.01
CA SER A 270 -8.06 1.47 31.66
C SER A 270 -9.44 0.88 31.38
N ASP A 271 -9.64 -0.42 31.58
CA ASP A 271 -10.88 -1.05 31.10
C ASP A 271 -12.00 -1.06 32.16
N LEU A 272 -11.65 -0.88 33.43
CA LEU A 272 -12.57 -0.34 34.45
C LEU A 272 -13.13 1.03 34.02
N ALA A 273 -12.33 1.91 33.41
CA ALA A 273 -12.82 3.21 32.93
C ALA A 273 -13.70 3.05 31.68
N CYS A 274 -13.43 2.05 30.85
CA CYS A 274 -14.31 1.69 29.74
C CYS A 274 -15.71 1.28 30.28
N HIS A 275 -15.76 0.46 31.33
CA HIS A 275 -17.02 0.08 31.99
C HIS A 275 -17.79 1.29 32.55
N TYR A 276 -17.13 2.21 33.27
CA TYR A 276 -17.80 3.38 33.84
C TYR A 276 -18.25 4.41 32.79
N LEU A 277 -17.45 4.69 31.76
CA LEU A 277 -17.87 5.58 30.65
C LEU A 277 -19.01 4.95 29.83
N SER A 278 -18.96 3.64 29.57
CA SER A 278 -20.05 2.92 28.89
C SER A 278 -21.34 2.93 29.71
N LYS A 279 -21.27 2.81 31.04
CA LYS A 279 -22.43 2.92 31.94
C LYS A 279 -23.05 4.33 31.91
N GLY A 280 -22.23 5.35 31.64
CA GLY A 280 -22.68 6.72 31.37
C GLY A 280 -23.16 6.98 29.94
N GLY A 281 -23.11 5.98 29.04
CA GLY A 281 -23.54 6.10 27.64
C GLY A 281 -22.50 6.67 26.68
N VAL A 282 -21.24 6.78 27.10
CA VAL A 282 -20.20 7.57 26.39
C VAL A 282 -19.17 6.68 25.71
N SER A 283 -18.90 6.97 24.43
CA SER A 283 -17.85 6.29 23.66
C SER A 283 -16.47 6.88 23.96
N ALA A 284 -15.40 6.07 23.96
CA ALA A 284 -14.05 6.53 24.29
C ALA A 284 -12.96 6.04 23.30
N ILE A 285 -12.08 6.95 22.88
CA ILE A 285 -10.89 6.67 22.06
C ILE A 285 -9.64 6.92 22.92
N ARG A 286 -8.66 6.00 22.85
CA ARG A 286 -7.40 6.07 23.59
C ARG A 286 -6.17 6.12 22.68
N ARG A 287 -5.11 6.80 23.13
CA ARG A 287 -3.77 6.92 22.51
C ARG A 287 -3.69 7.71 21.18
N LEU A 288 -4.48 8.78 21.02
CA LEU A 288 -4.38 9.65 19.83
C LEU A 288 -3.08 10.50 19.82
N ARG A 289 -2.58 10.93 18.66
CA ARG A 289 -1.43 11.86 18.56
C ARG A 289 -1.86 13.33 18.71
N LYS A 290 -1.03 14.15 19.37
CA LYS A 290 -1.28 15.59 19.60
C LYS A 290 -1.53 16.40 18.32
N THR A 291 -0.87 16.04 17.21
CA THR A 291 -1.09 16.65 15.89
C THR A 291 -2.48 16.41 15.34
N ASP A 292 -3.04 15.22 15.59
CA ASP A 292 -4.37 14.84 15.10
C ASP A 292 -5.45 15.41 16.03
N ASN A 293 -5.17 15.48 17.33
CA ASN A 293 -6.01 16.21 18.27
C ASN A 293 -6.19 17.69 17.86
N ASN A 294 -5.10 18.37 17.46
CA ASN A 294 -5.15 19.73 16.91
C ASN A 294 -5.96 19.85 15.59
N ARG A 295 -6.00 18.79 14.76
CA ARG A 295 -6.79 18.75 13.52
C ARG A 295 -8.28 18.56 13.84
N ILE A 296 -8.61 17.66 14.77
CA ILE A 296 -9.97 17.41 15.26
C ILE A 296 -10.53 18.65 15.96
N ALA A 297 -9.75 19.30 16.83
CA ALA A 297 -10.11 20.57 17.46
C ALA A 297 -10.52 21.65 16.43
N LYS A 298 -9.77 21.77 15.32
CA LYS A 298 -10.08 22.70 14.22
C LYS A 298 -11.27 22.27 13.35
N ALA A 299 -11.52 20.97 13.19
CA ALA A 299 -12.64 20.45 12.40
C ALA A 299 -13.97 20.47 13.19
N CYS A 300 -13.94 20.17 14.48
CA CYS A 300 -15.12 20.05 15.35
C CYS A 300 -15.40 21.32 16.18
N GLY A 301 -14.45 22.24 16.25
CA GLY A 301 -14.53 23.46 17.08
C GLY A 301 -14.24 23.25 18.57
N ALA A 302 -13.70 22.10 18.96
CA ALA A 302 -13.37 21.77 20.36
C ALA A 302 -12.08 22.46 20.83
N VAL A 303 -11.94 22.66 22.15
CA VAL A 303 -10.70 23.10 22.80
C VAL A 303 -10.05 21.91 23.51
N ILE A 304 -8.73 21.75 23.37
CA ILE A 304 -8.00 20.61 23.95
C ILE A 304 -7.65 20.91 25.41
N VAL A 305 -8.23 20.15 26.33
CA VAL A 305 -7.99 20.24 27.78
C VAL A 305 -7.07 19.10 28.24
N ASN A 306 -6.15 19.40 29.17
CA ASN A 306 -5.13 18.42 29.60
C ASN A 306 -5.58 17.53 30.77
N ARG A 307 -6.47 18.02 31.64
CA ARG A 307 -7.02 17.28 32.79
C ARG A 307 -8.56 17.25 32.75
N PRO A 308 -9.21 16.11 33.08
CA PRO A 308 -10.66 16.05 33.21
C PRO A 308 -11.24 17.06 34.22
N ASP A 309 -10.48 17.41 35.26
CA ASP A 309 -10.83 18.40 36.28
C ASP A 309 -11.04 19.83 35.72
N GLU A 310 -10.41 20.15 34.59
CA GLU A 310 -10.29 21.51 34.03
C GLU A 310 -11.31 21.80 32.92
N LEU A 311 -12.13 20.82 32.54
CA LEU A 311 -13.03 20.86 31.40
C LEU A 311 -14.16 21.90 31.56
N GLN A 312 -14.47 22.66 30.51
CA GLN A 312 -15.58 23.63 30.48
C GLN A 312 -16.57 23.33 29.34
N GLU A 313 -17.80 23.84 29.46
CA GLU A 313 -18.85 23.64 28.44
C GLU A 313 -18.49 24.27 27.08
N SER A 314 -17.67 25.33 27.07
CA SER A 314 -17.16 25.97 25.85
C SER A 314 -16.15 25.12 25.07
N ASP A 315 -15.56 24.11 25.71
CA ASP A 315 -14.49 23.30 25.13
C ASP A 315 -15.03 22.14 24.29
N VAL A 316 -16.33 21.83 24.44
CA VAL A 316 -17.03 20.73 23.76
C VAL A 316 -17.33 21.09 22.30
N GLY A 317 -16.67 20.40 21.37
CA GLY A 317 -16.86 20.62 19.93
C GLY A 317 -18.13 19.97 19.39
N THR A 318 -19.14 20.78 19.07
CA THR A 318 -20.46 20.35 18.58
C THR A 318 -20.59 20.29 17.05
N LYS A 319 -19.51 20.57 16.29
CA LYS A 319 -19.59 20.80 14.83
C LYS A 319 -19.29 19.57 13.95
N ALA A 320 -19.16 18.38 14.54
CA ALA A 320 -19.02 17.11 13.81
C ALA A 320 -20.40 16.46 13.60
N GLY A 321 -20.64 15.83 12.45
CA GLY A 321 -21.95 15.27 12.10
C GLY A 321 -22.10 13.77 12.39
N LEU A 322 -21.05 12.97 12.23
CA LEU A 322 -21.09 11.52 12.48
C LEU A 322 -19.81 11.00 13.14
N PHE A 323 -20.00 10.15 14.16
CA PHE A 323 -18.97 9.28 14.72
C PHE A 323 -19.32 7.80 14.49
N GLU A 324 -18.41 7.04 13.89
CA GLU A 324 -18.57 5.59 13.72
C GLU A 324 -17.23 4.86 13.76
N VAL A 325 -17.25 3.59 14.18
CA VAL A 325 -16.07 2.71 14.21
C VAL A 325 -16.29 1.55 13.24
N LYS A 326 -15.39 1.40 12.27
CA LYS A 326 -15.49 0.39 11.20
C LYS A 326 -14.24 -0.47 11.13
N LYS A 327 -14.44 -1.78 10.95
CA LYS A 327 -13.34 -2.74 10.75
C LYS A 327 -12.93 -2.78 9.28
N ILE A 328 -11.65 -2.62 8.98
CA ILE A 328 -11.11 -2.64 7.61
C ILE A 328 -9.93 -3.60 7.56
N GLY A 329 -10.14 -4.74 6.90
CA GLY A 329 -9.27 -5.89 7.12
C GLY A 329 -9.40 -6.33 8.57
N ASP A 330 -8.27 -6.33 9.29
CA ASP A 330 -8.22 -6.84 10.67
C ASP A 330 -8.18 -5.75 11.76
N GLU A 331 -8.01 -4.47 11.42
CA GLU A 331 -8.00 -3.34 12.36
C GLU A 331 -9.30 -2.51 12.36
N PHE A 332 -9.59 -1.83 13.46
CA PHE A 332 -10.75 -0.93 13.63
C PHE A 332 -10.32 0.54 13.57
N PHE A 333 -10.98 1.32 12.72
CA PHE A 333 -10.74 2.75 12.54
C PHE A 333 -11.95 3.57 12.98
N ALA A 334 -11.68 4.70 13.64
CA ALA A 334 -12.69 5.60 14.19
C ALA A 334 -12.79 6.86 13.31
N TYR A 335 -14.00 7.14 12.81
CA TYR A 335 -14.28 8.20 11.84
C TYR A 335 -15.02 9.35 12.52
N ILE A 336 -14.60 10.58 12.23
CA ILE A 336 -15.28 11.82 12.63
C ILE A 336 -15.50 12.62 11.35
N VAL A 337 -16.74 12.67 10.87
CA VAL A 337 -17.08 13.11 9.51
C VAL A 337 -18.25 14.10 9.55
N GLU A 338 -18.53 14.73 8.41
CA GLU A 338 -19.66 15.66 8.22
C GLU A 338 -19.54 16.93 9.09
N CYS A 339 -18.30 17.44 9.23
CA CYS A 339 -18.02 18.66 9.96
C CYS A 339 -18.45 19.92 9.19
N GLN A 340 -19.11 20.86 9.87
CA GLN A 340 -19.80 21.99 9.20
C GLN A 340 -18.88 23.07 8.59
N ASP A 341 -17.67 23.30 9.12
CA ASP A 341 -16.75 24.35 8.64
C ASP A 341 -15.27 23.90 8.79
N PRO A 342 -14.80 22.95 7.95
CA PRO A 342 -13.53 22.25 8.16
C PRO A 342 -12.30 23.06 7.73
N LYS A 343 -11.68 23.77 8.69
CA LYS A 343 -10.38 24.46 8.50
C LYS A 343 -9.15 23.54 8.50
N ALA A 344 -9.37 22.22 8.41
CA ALA A 344 -8.35 21.20 8.28
C ALA A 344 -8.93 20.00 7.51
N CYS A 345 -8.13 19.40 6.61
CA CYS A 345 -8.44 18.15 5.94
C CYS A 345 -7.26 17.16 6.11
N THR A 346 -7.54 15.87 5.93
CA THR A 346 -6.55 14.80 6.04
C THR A 346 -6.49 14.04 4.72
N VAL A 347 -5.34 14.11 4.04
CA VAL A 347 -5.07 13.30 2.85
C VAL A 347 -4.49 11.96 3.32
N LEU A 348 -5.30 10.90 3.21
CA LEU A 348 -4.91 9.55 3.64
C LEU A 348 -4.03 8.89 2.55
N LEU A 349 -2.72 9.02 2.70
CA LEU A 349 -1.74 8.32 1.87
C LEU A 349 -1.43 6.95 2.52
N ARG A 350 -1.78 5.85 1.84
CA ARG A 350 -1.41 4.48 2.22
C ARG A 350 -0.29 3.97 1.31
N GLY A 351 0.64 3.20 1.87
CA GLY A 351 1.78 2.61 1.16
C GLY A 351 2.62 1.74 2.10
N PRO A 352 3.63 1.03 1.58
CA PRO A 352 4.34 -0.02 2.34
C PRO A 352 5.42 0.49 3.32
N SER A 353 5.99 1.68 3.17
CA SER A 353 7.05 2.19 4.07
C SER A 353 7.08 3.74 4.21
N LYS A 354 8.03 4.30 4.99
CA LYS A 354 7.98 5.70 5.49
C LYS A 354 8.99 6.71 4.91
N ASP A 355 10.28 6.40 4.80
CA ASP A 355 11.27 7.40 4.36
C ASP A 355 11.12 7.79 2.89
N LEU A 356 10.38 6.99 2.12
CA LEU A 356 9.91 7.33 0.77
C LEU A 356 9.07 8.62 0.71
N LEU A 357 8.36 8.96 1.79
CA LEU A 357 7.39 10.06 1.82
C LEU A 357 8.00 11.48 1.94
N ASN A 358 9.29 11.64 2.26
CA ASN A 358 9.87 12.92 2.71
C ASN A 358 10.62 13.79 1.67
N GLU A 359 10.93 13.28 0.47
CA GLU A 359 11.80 13.97 -0.52
C GLU A 359 11.08 14.12 -1.89
N VAL A 360 9.78 14.38 -1.80
CA VAL A 360 8.86 14.59 -2.93
C VAL A 360 8.71 16.10 -3.28
N GLU A 361 9.30 17.02 -2.50
CA GLU A 361 8.72 18.37 -2.28
C GLU A 361 9.22 19.61 -3.12
N ARG A 362 10.40 19.71 -3.80
CA ARG A 362 11.00 21.05 -4.15
C ARG A 362 11.66 21.40 -5.54
N ASN A 363 11.85 20.54 -6.55
CA ASN A 363 12.66 20.89 -7.78
C ASN A 363 11.86 21.16 -9.05
N LEU A 364 10.87 22.02 -8.97
CA LEU A 364 9.68 21.94 -9.81
C LEU A 364 9.82 22.35 -11.32
N GLN A 365 10.88 22.00 -12.11
CA GLN A 365 10.78 22.01 -13.60
C GLN A 365 11.84 21.41 -14.57
N TRP A 366 13.11 21.08 -14.26
CA TRP A 366 14.07 20.66 -15.34
C TRP A 366 14.17 19.14 -15.59
N PRO A 367 14.29 18.29 -14.57
CA PRO A 367 14.06 16.85 -14.74
C PRO A 367 12.60 16.49 -15.09
N TYR A 368 11.73 17.49 -15.25
CA TYR A 368 10.44 17.34 -15.93
C TYR A 368 10.61 16.86 -17.38
N GLU A 369 11.58 17.41 -18.12
CA GLU A 369 11.89 16.95 -19.49
C GLU A 369 12.46 15.53 -19.48
N ALA A 370 13.30 15.21 -18.48
CA ALA A 370 13.80 13.86 -18.26
C ALA A 370 12.68 12.84 -17.98
N ALA A 371 11.68 13.19 -17.17
CA ALA A 371 10.48 12.38 -16.98
C ALA A 371 9.64 12.27 -18.27
N ALA A 372 9.49 13.35 -19.04
CA ALA A 372 8.78 13.35 -20.32
C ALA A 372 9.43 12.40 -21.34
N VAL A 373 10.76 12.43 -21.47
CA VAL A 373 11.53 11.49 -22.32
C VAL A 373 11.42 10.05 -21.79
N ALA A 374 11.42 9.85 -20.48
CA ALA A 374 11.27 8.51 -19.89
C ALA A 374 9.87 7.92 -20.12
N PHE A 375 8.81 8.72 -20.14
CA PHE A 375 7.46 8.25 -20.47
C PHE A 375 7.35 7.70 -21.91
N GLU A 376 8.24 8.11 -22.83
CA GLU A 376 8.30 7.53 -24.18
C GLU A 376 8.86 6.10 -24.22
N ALA A 377 9.43 5.57 -23.12
CA ALA A 377 9.99 4.22 -23.08
C ALA A 377 8.96 3.13 -23.41
N ILE A 378 7.70 3.31 -23.00
CA ILE A 378 6.62 2.34 -23.23
C ILE A 378 6.27 2.20 -24.72
N PRO A 379 5.87 3.26 -25.46
CA PRO A 379 5.61 3.14 -26.90
C PRO A 379 6.88 2.74 -27.69
N ARG A 380 8.07 3.20 -27.28
CA ARG A 380 9.35 2.80 -27.87
C ARG A 380 9.59 1.29 -27.74
N THR A 381 9.33 0.72 -26.56
CA THR A 381 9.44 -0.72 -26.29
C THR A 381 8.40 -1.53 -27.06
N LEU A 382 7.16 -1.04 -27.17
CA LEU A 382 6.12 -1.70 -27.98
C LEU A 382 6.51 -1.76 -29.47
N ALA A 383 7.02 -0.67 -30.04
CA ALA A 383 7.52 -0.64 -31.42
C ALA A 383 8.70 -1.61 -31.63
N GLN A 384 9.60 -1.72 -30.63
CA GLN A 384 10.71 -2.66 -30.64
C GLN A 384 10.23 -4.12 -30.63
N ASN A 385 9.28 -4.47 -29.75
CA ASN A 385 8.72 -5.82 -29.66
C ASN A 385 7.86 -6.19 -30.90
N CYS A 386 7.35 -5.20 -31.64
CA CYS A 386 6.73 -5.41 -32.96
C CYS A 386 7.74 -5.68 -34.10
N GLY A 387 9.04 -5.45 -33.88
CA GLY A 387 10.09 -5.62 -34.90
C GLY A 387 10.17 -4.49 -35.94
N ILE A 388 9.62 -3.31 -35.65
CA ILE A 388 9.55 -2.17 -36.59
C ILE A 388 10.68 -1.17 -36.32
N ASN A 389 11.00 -0.33 -37.32
CA ASN A 389 11.93 0.78 -37.15
C ASN A 389 11.41 1.80 -36.11
N VAL A 390 11.87 1.61 -34.88
CA VAL A 390 11.50 2.39 -33.69
C VAL A 390 11.66 3.90 -33.91
N ILE A 391 12.77 4.34 -34.50
CA ILE A 391 13.06 5.77 -34.74
C ILE A 391 11.98 6.38 -35.64
N ARG A 392 11.72 5.76 -36.80
CA ARG A 392 10.72 6.24 -37.76
C ARG A 392 9.31 6.29 -37.15
N THR A 393 8.91 5.25 -36.43
CA THR A 393 7.58 5.18 -35.80
C THR A 393 7.44 6.20 -34.68
N MET A 394 8.44 6.36 -33.81
CA MET A 394 8.41 7.34 -32.73
C MET A 394 8.38 8.78 -33.25
N THR A 395 9.21 9.14 -34.24
CA THR A 395 9.17 10.49 -34.85
C THR A 395 7.83 10.77 -35.53
N ALA A 396 7.23 9.78 -36.19
CA ALA A 396 5.90 9.92 -36.79
C ALA A 396 4.78 10.06 -35.74
N LEU A 397 4.87 9.33 -34.62
CA LEU A 397 3.93 9.43 -33.49
C LEU A 397 4.03 10.80 -32.82
N GLN A 398 5.24 11.26 -32.48
CA GLN A 398 5.51 12.59 -31.93
C GLN A 398 4.99 13.69 -32.87
N GLY A 399 5.23 13.56 -34.18
CA GLY A 399 4.73 14.52 -35.19
C GLY A 399 3.20 14.59 -35.22
N LYS A 400 2.51 13.44 -35.21
CA LYS A 400 1.04 13.39 -35.13
C LYS A 400 0.51 13.99 -33.83
N ALA A 401 1.07 13.60 -32.68
CA ALA A 401 0.66 14.12 -31.37
C ALA A 401 0.85 15.64 -31.26
N ARG A 402 1.99 16.16 -31.72
CA ARG A 402 2.30 17.60 -31.73
C ARG A 402 1.34 18.40 -32.62
N ASN A 403 1.00 17.86 -33.80
CA ASN A 403 0.06 18.52 -34.71
C ASN A 403 -1.36 18.59 -34.10
N LEU A 404 -1.80 17.55 -33.40
CA LEU A 404 -3.11 17.52 -32.73
C LEU A 404 -3.18 18.50 -31.55
N LEU A 405 -2.12 18.58 -30.74
CA LEU A 405 -1.96 19.56 -29.67
C LEU A 405 -2.03 21.01 -30.21
N HIS A 406 -1.39 21.30 -31.36
CA HIS A 406 -1.48 22.62 -31.99
C HIS A 406 -2.84 22.91 -32.66
N ALA A 407 -3.54 21.88 -33.16
CA ALA A 407 -4.83 22.03 -33.83
C ALA A 407 -6.03 22.20 -32.89
N LYS A 408 -5.85 22.09 -31.56
CA LYS A 408 -6.93 21.99 -30.55
C LYS A 408 -7.96 20.89 -30.90
N CYS A 409 -7.50 19.79 -31.50
CA CYS A 409 -8.36 18.64 -31.80
C CYS A 409 -8.18 17.61 -30.67
N ASP A 410 -9.28 17.22 -30.02
CA ASP A 410 -9.30 16.40 -28.80
C ASP A 410 -8.84 14.92 -28.95
N ASN A 411 -8.22 14.55 -30.07
CA ASN A 411 -7.78 13.18 -30.34
C ASN A 411 -6.45 12.84 -29.64
N ALA A 412 -6.48 12.79 -28.31
CA ALA A 412 -5.36 12.36 -27.47
C ALA A 412 -5.10 10.83 -27.52
N TRP A 413 -5.90 10.06 -28.25
CA TRP A 413 -5.92 8.59 -28.23
C TRP A 413 -5.07 7.90 -29.32
N ILE A 414 -4.25 8.66 -30.07
CA ILE A 414 -3.33 8.07 -31.04
C ILE A 414 -2.19 7.33 -30.31
N GLY A 415 -2.06 6.03 -30.59
CA GLY A 415 -1.03 5.16 -30.03
C GLY A 415 -0.34 4.31 -31.09
N ILE A 416 0.30 3.23 -30.63
CA ILE A 416 0.91 2.20 -31.48
C ILE A 416 0.14 0.91 -31.25
N ASP A 417 -0.38 0.28 -32.30
CA ASP A 417 -0.96 -1.06 -32.19
C ASP A 417 0.16 -2.07 -31.90
N GLY A 418 0.05 -2.80 -30.78
CA GLY A 418 1.04 -3.81 -30.38
C GLY A 418 1.08 -5.06 -31.27
N ASN A 419 0.19 -5.19 -32.26
CA ASN A 419 0.19 -6.27 -33.24
C ASN A 419 0.79 -5.85 -34.58
N SER A 420 0.25 -4.82 -35.24
CA SER A 420 0.78 -4.33 -36.52
C SER A 420 2.00 -3.44 -36.36
N GLY A 421 2.20 -2.82 -35.20
CA GLY A 421 3.20 -1.78 -34.96
C GLY A 421 2.93 -0.45 -35.71
N GLU A 422 1.75 -0.32 -36.33
CA GLU A 422 1.32 0.91 -36.99
C GLU A 422 0.73 1.92 -36.00
N ILE A 423 0.67 3.19 -36.41
CA ILE A 423 0.12 4.28 -35.60
C ILE A 423 -1.39 4.38 -35.85
N ALA A 424 -2.18 3.95 -34.87
CA ALA A 424 -3.64 3.85 -34.92
C ALA A 424 -4.31 4.63 -33.77
N ASP A 425 -5.62 4.88 -33.88
CA ASP A 425 -6.43 5.39 -32.76
C ASP A 425 -6.84 4.22 -31.84
N MET A 426 -6.43 4.29 -30.57
CA MET A 426 -6.70 3.23 -29.59
C MET A 426 -8.19 3.11 -29.25
N LYS A 427 -8.97 4.20 -29.41
CA LYS A 427 -10.42 4.23 -29.22
C LYS A 427 -11.17 3.44 -30.29
N GLU A 428 -10.72 3.53 -31.53
CA GLU A 428 -11.27 2.73 -32.64
C GLU A 428 -10.91 1.25 -32.49
N GLN A 429 -9.68 0.96 -32.07
CA GLN A 429 -9.19 -0.40 -31.79
C GLN A 429 -9.79 -1.00 -30.50
N LYS A 430 -10.50 -0.22 -29.69
CA LYS A 430 -11.05 -0.60 -28.37
C LYS A 430 -9.99 -1.16 -27.40
N ILE A 431 -8.77 -0.64 -27.48
CA ILE A 431 -7.67 -0.99 -26.58
C ILE A 431 -7.70 0.00 -25.42
N TRP A 432 -7.95 -0.51 -24.23
CA TRP A 432 -8.14 0.29 -23.01
C TRP A 432 -7.15 -0.14 -21.94
N ASP A 433 -6.71 0.84 -21.14
CA ASP A 433 -5.92 0.63 -19.93
C ASP A 433 -6.66 1.30 -18.77
N ALA A 434 -6.58 0.71 -17.57
CA ALA A 434 -7.30 1.21 -16.42
C ALA A 434 -6.61 2.45 -15.85
N TYR A 435 -7.39 3.51 -15.57
CA TYR A 435 -6.87 4.76 -14.99
C TYR A 435 -6.02 4.49 -13.73
N ASN A 436 -6.50 3.62 -12.83
CA ASN A 436 -5.78 3.27 -11.61
C ASN A 436 -4.42 2.58 -11.90
N VAL A 437 -4.36 1.70 -12.91
CA VAL A 437 -3.11 1.05 -13.32
C VAL A 437 -2.13 2.08 -13.86
N LYS A 438 -2.56 2.98 -14.76
CA LYS A 438 -1.71 4.06 -15.29
C LYS A 438 -1.23 5.01 -14.19
N ALA A 439 -2.14 5.53 -13.38
CA ALA A 439 -1.84 6.49 -12.32
C ALA A 439 -0.86 5.89 -11.30
N GLN A 440 -1.08 4.64 -10.87
CA GLN A 440 -0.19 3.98 -9.93
C GLN A 440 1.15 3.61 -10.58
N THR A 441 1.16 3.15 -11.83
CA THR A 441 2.39 2.86 -12.58
C THR A 441 3.31 4.08 -12.63
N PHE A 442 2.78 5.29 -12.89
CA PHE A 442 3.58 6.51 -12.88
C PHE A 442 4.10 6.87 -11.48
N LYS A 443 3.23 6.77 -10.45
CA LYS A 443 3.62 7.02 -9.06
C LYS A 443 4.77 6.10 -8.64
N THR A 444 4.57 4.79 -8.75
CA THR A 444 5.53 3.78 -8.28
C THR A 444 6.82 3.76 -9.11
N ALA A 445 6.77 4.06 -10.42
CA ALA A 445 8.00 4.20 -11.23
C ALA A 445 8.86 5.40 -10.81
N ILE A 446 8.24 6.56 -10.59
CA ILE A 446 8.92 7.78 -10.13
C ILE A 446 9.41 7.63 -8.70
N GLU A 447 8.61 7.02 -7.83
CA GLU A 447 8.98 6.69 -6.46
C GLU A 447 10.19 5.73 -6.41
N ALA A 448 10.20 4.68 -7.25
CA ALA A 448 11.32 3.75 -7.39
C ALA A 448 12.60 4.44 -7.89
N ALA A 449 12.50 5.27 -8.93
CA ALA A 449 13.64 6.03 -9.44
C ALA A 449 14.18 7.01 -8.37
N CYS A 450 13.31 7.73 -7.67
CA CYS A 450 13.69 8.62 -6.58
C CYS A 450 14.35 7.88 -5.42
N MET A 451 13.80 6.74 -4.97
CA MET A 451 14.37 5.92 -3.90
C MET A 451 15.82 5.54 -4.21
N LEU A 452 16.10 5.17 -5.46
CA LEU A 452 17.39 4.65 -5.89
C LEU A 452 18.41 5.76 -6.14
N LEU A 453 17.99 6.93 -6.63
CA LEU A 453 18.84 8.12 -6.77
C LEU A 453 19.37 8.65 -5.42
N ARG A 454 18.70 8.33 -4.31
CA ARG A 454 19.08 8.77 -2.96
C ARG A 454 20.14 7.91 -2.28
N ILE A 455 20.45 6.74 -2.84
CA ILE A 455 21.43 5.81 -2.25
C ILE A 455 22.82 6.25 -2.70
N ASP A 456 23.61 6.76 -1.76
CA ASP A 456 24.98 7.22 -1.96
C ASP A 456 26.03 6.12 -1.74
N ASP A 457 25.83 5.23 -0.75
CA ASP A 457 26.71 4.08 -0.47
C ASP A 457 25.94 2.81 -0.04
N ILE A 458 26.58 1.63 -0.19
CA ILE A 458 26.05 0.32 0.19
C ILE A 458 26.85 -0.22 1.38
N VAL A 459 26.46 0.20 2.60
CA VAL A 459 27.11 -0.23 3.84
C VAL A 459 26.72 -1.67 4.21
N SER A 460 27.71 -2.57 4.24
CA SER A 460 27.51 -3.97 4.67
C SER A 460 27.85 -4.16 6.15
N GLY A 461 26.83 -4.30 7.01
CA GLY A 461 26.97 -4.44 8.46
C GLY A 461 26.50 -5.78 9.00
N ILE A 462 27.35 -6.81 8.99
CA ILE A 462 27.03 -8.10 9.64
C ILE A 462 27.26 -7.96 11.15
N LYS A 463 26.17 -7.82 11.92
CA LYS A 463 26.21 -7.89 13.38
C LYS A 463 26.58 -9.32 13.81
N LYS A 464 27.87 -9.57 14.08
CA LYS A 464 28.31 -10.82 14.72
C LYS A 464 27.45 -11.03 15.96
N ARG A 465 26.72 -12.16 16.02
CA ARG A 465 26.05 -12.63 17.24
C ARG A 465 27.16 -12.81 18.29
N GLN A 466 27.26 -11.89 19.25
CA GLN A 466 27.99 -12.17 20.47
C GLN A 466 27.30 -13.37 21.12
N ALA A 467 28.04 -14.44 21.35
CA ALA A 467 27.57 -15.51 22.23
C ALA A 467 27.31 -14.90 23.61
N PRO A 468 26.23 -15.30 24.31
CA PRO A 468 25.96 -14.77 25.64
C PRO A 468 27.11 -15.17 26.58
N GLN A 469 27.93 -14.20 26.96
CA GLN A 469 28.88 -14.38 28.05
C GLN A 469 28.07 -14.64 29.31
N ALA A 470 28.36 -15.75 29.99
CA ALA A 470 27.80 -16.02 31.30
C ALA A 470 28.31 -14.94 32.28
N ASN A 471 27.39 -14.35 33.05
CA ASN A 471 27.74 -13.40 34.10
C ASN A 471 28.51 -14.13 35.22
N GLU A 472 29.84 -14.09 35.17
CA GLU A 472 30.64 -14.17 36.39
C GLU A 472 30.75 -12.77 37.00
N SER A 473 30.29 -12.64 38.24
CA SER A 473 30.22 -11.37 38.97
C SER A 473 31.62 -10.89 39.38
N SER A 474 32.22 -9.98 38.61
CA SER A 474 33.43 -9.28 39.01
C SER A 474 33.13 -8.31 40.18
N LYS A 475 33.70 -8.61 41.35
CA LYS A 475 33.79 -7.61 42.44
C LYS A 475 34.74 -6.49 41.99
N PRO A 476 34.49 -5.23 42.36
CA PRO A 476 35.40 -4.14 42.05
C PRO A 476 36.72 -4.36 42.81
N THR A 477 37.82 -4.46 42.07
CA THR A 477 39.17 -4.50 42.63
C THR A 477 39.75 -3.10 42.54
N ILE A 478 40.34 -2.61 43.63
CA ILE A 478 40.93 -1.27 43.70
C ILE A 478 42.27 -1.31 42.98
N GLU A 479 42.41 -0.52 41.92
CA GLU A 479 43.68 -0.34 41.20
C GLU A 479 44.75 0.26 42.14
N ARG A 480 45.98 -0.23 42.01
CA ARG A 480 47.19 0.42 42.54
C ARG A 480 48.22 0.51 41.41
N GLU A 481 48.93 1.63 41.37
CA GLU A 481 49.96 1.93 40.38
C GLU A 481 51.02 0.80 40.34
N GLY A 482 51.20 0.15 39.18
CA GLY A 482 52.14 -0.97 39.05
C GLY A 482 52.25 -1.56 37.64
N ASP A 483 51.14 -1.84 36.97
CA ASP A 483 51.13 -2.66 35.73
C ASP A 483 51.19 -1.85 34.43
N ALA A 484 51.92 -0.73 34.45
CA ALA A 484 52.28 0.04 33.26
C ALA A 484 53.72 -0.30 32.83
N ASP A 485 53.94 -1.53 32.34
CA ASP A 485 55.01 -1.87 31.39
C ASP A 485 54.95 -3.35 30.99
N ASN A 486 54.65 -3.63 29.72
CA ASN A 486 55.20 -4.76 28.94
C ASN A 486 54.71 -4.70 27.48
N GLU A 487 55.51 -4.08 26.61
CA GLU A 487 55.47 -4.41 25.19
C GLU A 487 55.87 -5.89 24.99
N ARG A 488 55.20 -6.64 24.10
CA ARG A 488 55.89 -7.33 23.00
C ARG A 488 54.99 -8.07 21.99
N MET A 489 55.32 -7.80 20.73
CA MET A 489 55.42 -8.70 19.57
C MET A 489 54.17 -9.41 19.00
N ILE A 490 53.99 -9.12 17.72
CA ILE A 490 53.17 -9.84 16.73
C ILE A 490 53.97 -11.05 16.22
N PRO A 491 53.39 -12.26 16.11
CA PRO A 491 53.94 -13.36 15.30
C PRO A 491 53.46 -13.29 13.84
N GLU A 492 54.27 -13.86 12.94
CA GLU A 492 54.11 -13.85 11.46
C GLU A 492 52.80 -14.46 10.93
#